data_AF-A0A354HQV8-F1
#
_entry.id   AF-A0A354HQV8-F1
#
_cell.length_a   1.000
_cell.length_b   1.000
_cell.length_c   1.000
_cell.angle_alpha   90.00
_cell.angle_beta   90.00
_cell.angle_gamma   90.00
#
_symmetry.space_group_name_H-M   'P 1'
#
loop_
_entity.id
_entity.type
_entity.pdbx_description
1 polymer ?
#
loop_
_entity_poly.entity_id
_entity_poly.type
_entity_poly.pdbx_seq_one_letter_code
_entity_poly.pdbx_strand_id
1 'polypeptide(L)' 'GPMDLVLSQAELNTAKVIDAGGRLVAPGLVDPHTHVVHCGSREMEYGMRLAGTPYIEILKAGGGILNSVR' A
#
# COMPACT_ATOMS: atom_id res chain seq x y z
N GLY A 1 -20.54 -10.78 23.66
CA GLY A 1 -19.15 -10.89 23.14
C GLY A 1 -18.89 -9.83 22.08
N PRO A 2 -17.73 -9.83 21.39
CA PRO A 2 -17.40 -8.83 20.36
C PRO A 2 -18.45 -8.74 19.25
N MET A 3 -19.10 -9.86 18.92
CA MET A 3 -20.16 -9.94 17.92
C MET A 3 -21.44 -9.18 18.33
N ASP A 4 -21.86 -9.30 19.60
CA ASP A 4 -23.06 -8.60 20.11
C ASP A 4 -22.87 -7.07 20.10
N LEU A 5 -21.63 -6.60 20.30
CA LEU A 5 -21.29 -5.18 20.25
C LEU A 5 -21.36 -4.63 18.81
N VAL A 6 -20.93 -5.40 17.82
CA VAL A 6 -21.02 -4.99 16.41
C VAL A 6 -22.48 -4.97 15.94
N LEU A 7 -23.26 -5.98 16.34
CA LEU A 7 -24.68 -6.07 15.99
C LEU A 7 -25.51 -4.95 16.63
N SER A 8 -25.17 -4.48 17.83
CA SER A 8 -25.89 -3.38 18.48
C SER A 8 -25.62 -2.00 17.86
N GLN A 9 -24.58 -1.87 17.02
CA GLN A 9 -24.19 -0.62 16.34
C GLN A 9 -24.62 -0.58 14.86
N ALA A 10 -25.10 -1.68 14.30
CA ALA A 10 -25.46 -1.78 12.89
C ALA A 10 -26.98 -1.66 12.68
N GLU A 11 -27.43 -0.73 11.83
CA GLU A 11 -28.80 -0.72 11.34
C GLU A 11 -28.97 -1.74 10.19
N LEU A 12 -29.67 -2.84 10.46
CA LEU A 12 -29.87 -3.92 9.49
C LEU A 12 -31.21 -3.84 8.74
N ASN A 13 -32.21 -3.15 9.29
CA ASN A 13 -33.59 -3.19 8.76
C ASN A 13 -33.77 -2.48 7.41
N THR A 14 -32.84 -1.59 7.04
CA THR A 14 -32.86 -0.82 5.79
C THR A 14 -31.69 -1.19 4.86
N ALA A 15 -30.85 -2.14 5.28
CA ALA A 15 -29.63 -2.48 4.56
C ALA A 15 -29.92 -3.35 3.33
N LYS A 16 -29.14 -3.13 2.26
CA LYS A 16 -29.14 -4.03 1.10
C LYS A 16 -28.46 -5.35 1.47
N VAL A 17 -29.20 -6.44 1.36
CA VAL A 17 -28.67 -7.80 1.57
C VAL A 17 -27.90 -8.26 0.32
N ILE A 18 -26.69 -8.80 0.51
CA ILE A 18 -25.85 -9.36 -0.55
C ILE A 18 -25.45 -10.78 -0.14
N ASP A 19 -25.79 -11.77 -0.96
CA ASP A 19 -25.39 -13.16 -0.74
C ASP A 19 -23.91 -13.36 -1.10
N ALA A 20 -23.09 -13.73 -0.11
CA ALA A 20 -21.67 -14.00 -0.30
C ALA A 20 -21.39 -15.35 -0.98
N GLY A 21 -22.39 -16.24 -1.11
CA GLY A 21 -22.28 -17.54 -1.78
C GLY A 21 -21.24 -18.46 -1.13
N GLY A 22 -21.19 -18.50 0.20
CA GLY A 22 -20.25 -19.31 0.98
C GLY A 22 -18.79 -18.84 0.94
N ARG A 23 -18.53 -17.63 0.42
CA ARG A 23 -17.19 -17.05 0.38
C ARG A 23 -16.78 -16.47 1.73
N LEU A 24 -15.48 -16.36 1.94
CA LEU A 24 -14.92 -15.65 3.08
C LEU A 24 -15.26 -14.15 2.99
N VAL A 25 -15.76 -13.61 4.10
CA VAL A 25 -15.89 -12.16 4.32
C VAL A 25 -14.88 -11.78 5.40
N ALA A 26 -14.07 -10.76 5.12
CA ALA A 26 -13.09 -10.22 6.04
C ALA A 26 -13.25 -8.69 6.13
N PRO A 27 -12.80 -8.06 7.23
CA PRO A 27 -12.64 -6.61 7.26
C PRO A 27 -11.78 -6.11 6.09
N GLY A 28 -11.97 -4.85 5.70
CA GLY A 28 -11.10 -4.21 4.72
C GLY A 28 -9.64 -4.24 5.19
N LEU A 29 -8.72 -4.52 4.26
CA LEU A 29 -7.30 -4.45 4.56
C LEU A 29 -6.90 -3.01 4.90
N VAL A 30 -5.96 -2.86 5.82
CA VAL A 30 -5.34 -1.57 6.16
C VAL A 30 -3.86 -1.68 5.80
N ASP A 31 -3.39 -0.77 4.95
CA ASP A 31 -1.96 -0.58 4.69
C ASP A 31 -1.44 0.52 5.63
N PRO A 32 -0.74 0.17 6.73
CA PRO A 32 -0.32 1.15 7.74
C PRO A 32 0.89 1.98 7.32
N HIS A 33 1.60 1.59 6.24
CA HIS A 33 2.82 2.28 5.83
C HIS A 33 3.04 2.19 4.33
N THR A 34 2.81 3.30 3.65
CA THR A 34 3.13 3.46 2.24
C THR A 34 3.72 4.83 1.96
N HIS A 35 4.55 4.91 0.91
CA HIS A 35 5.03 6.15 0.31
C HIS A 35 4.39 6.32 -1.07
N VAL A 36 3.06 6.18 -1.15
CA VAL A 36 2.32 6.16 -2.42
C VAL A 36 2.45 7.46 -3.23
N VAL A 37 2.58 8.61 -2.55
CA VAL A 37 2.78 9.90 -3.20
C VAL A 37 4.29 10.20 -3.28
N HIS A 38 4.83 10.21 -4.50
CA HIS A 38 6.18 10.64 -4.81
C HIS A 38 6.25 11.18 -6.25
N CYS A 39 7.33 11.87 -6.60
CA CYS A 39 7.54 12.37 -7.97
C CYS A 39 8.47 11.42 -8.74
N GLY A 40 8.21 11.23 -10.03
CA GLY A 40 9.03 10.39 -10.91
C GLY A 40 9.16 8.95 -10.40
N SER A 41 10.22 8.28 -10.83
CA SER A 41 10.51 6.88 -10.50
C SER A 41 12.03 6.64 -10.49
N ARG A 42 12.44 5.48 -9.97
CA ARG A 42 13.86 5.13 -9.74
C ARG A 42 14.34 3.97 -10.62
N GLU A 43 13.64 3.69 -11.71
CA GLU A 43 13.93 2.64 -12.68
C GLU A 43 15.30 2.79 -13.34
N MET A 44 15.79 4.02 -13.52
CA MET A 44 17.14 4.27 -14.05
C MET A 44 18.23 3.63 -13.16
N GLU A 45 18.04 3.66 -11.84
CA GLU A 45 18.98 3.03 -10.91
C GLU A 45 19.00 1.51 -11.01
N TYR A 46 17.92 0.91 -11.50
CA TYR A 46 17.78 -0.54 -11.54
C TYR A 46 18.91 -1.18 -12.35
N GLY A 47 19.16 -0.67 -13.56
CA GLY A 47 20.26 -1.14 -14.41
C GLY A 47 21.64 -0.91 -13.76
N MET A 48 21.85 0.25 -13.13
CA MET A 48 23.11 0.57 -12.45
C MET A 48 23.38 -0.38 -11.27
N ARG A 49 22.35 -0.68 -10.48
CA ARG A 49 22.43 -1.63 -9.36
C ARG A 49 22.72 -3.04 -9.83
N LEU A 50 22.06 -3.49 -10.91
CA LEU A 50 22.34 -4.80 -11.51
C LEU A 50 23.77 -4.92 -12.02
N ALA A 51 24.34 -3.85 -12.55
CA ALA A 51 25.74 -3.79 -12.96
C ALA A 51 26.73 -3.68 -11.78
N GLY A 52 26.24 -3.68 -10.53
CA GLY A 52 27.08 -3.59 -9.33
C GLY A 52 27.58 -2.17 -9.01
N THR A 53 26.97 -1.13 -9.59
CA THR A 53 27.37 0.25 -9.33
C THR A 53 27.14 0.60 -7.86
N PRO A 54 28.16 1.10 -7.13
CA PRO A 54 27.98 1.51 -5.73
C PRO A 54 26.91 2.59 -5.58
N TYR A 55 26.11 2.51 -4.51
CA TYR A 55 25.03 3.47 -4.28
C TYR A 55 25.50 4.93 -4.28
N ILE A 56 26.70 5.20 -3.76
CA ILE A 56 27.25 6.57 -3.74
C ILE A 56 27.48 7.12 -5.15
N GLU A 57 27.83 6.28 -6.12
CA GLU A 57 28.00 6.67 -7.52
C GLU A 57 26.63 6.87 -8.20
N ILE A 58 25.63 6.05 -7.86
CA ILE A 58 24.24 6.26 -8.29
C ILE A 58 23.69 7.60 -7.76
N LEU A 59 23.98 7.93 -6.50
CA LEU A 59 23.59 9.20 -5.88
C LEU A 59 24.28 10.38 -6.58
N LYS A 60 25.59 10.29 -6.85
CA LYS A 60 26.33 11.31 -7.62
C LYS A 60 25.78 11.48 -9.04
N ALA A 61 25.28 10.41 -9.64
CA ALA A 61 24.64 10.43 -10.96
C ALA A 61 23.19 10.96 -10.95
N GLY A 62 22.71 11.50 -9.82
CA GLY A 62 21.37 12.08 -9.69
C GLY A 62 20.28 11.08 -9.32
N GLY A 63 20.64 9.83 -8.97
CA GLY A 63 19.73 8.89 -8.33
C GLY A 63 19.60 9.14 -6.83
N GLY A 64 19.26 8.10 -6.09
CA GLY A 64 19.06 8.19 -4.64
C GLY A 64 17.69 8.71 -4.24
N ILE A 65 17.52 8.96 -2.94
CA ILE A 65 16.27 9.47 -2.37
C ILE A 65 15.88 10.84 -2.95
N LEU A 66 16.87 11.68 -3.27
CA LEU A 66 16.68 13.02 -3.82
C LEU A 66 16.03 13.01 -5.21
N ASN A 67 16.02 11.87 -5.90
CA ASN A 67 15.37 11.73 -7.20
C ASN A 67 13.83 11.64 -7.09
N SER A 68 13.32 11.03 -6.02
CA SER A 68 11.86 10.79 -5.86
C SER A 68 11.21 11.55 -4.70
N VAL A 69 12.01 12.13 -3.82
CA VAL A 69 11.57 12.93 -2.67
C VAL A 69 12.15 14.34 -2.82
N ARG A 70 11.29 15.36 -2.79
CA ARG A 70 11.66 16.79 -2.76
C ARG A 70 11.12 17.46 -1.51
#